data_AF-A0A9E2M6T3-F1
#
_entry.id   AF-A0A9E2M6T3-F1
#
_cell.length_a   1.000
_cell.length_b   1.000
_cell.length_c   1.000
_cell.angle_alpha   90.00
_cell.angle_beta   90.00
_cell.angle_gamma   90.00
#
_symmetry.space_group_name_H-M   'P 1'
#
loop_
_entity.id
_entity.type
_entity.pdbx_description
1 polymer ?
#
loop_
_entity_poly.entity_id
_entity_poly.type
_entity_poly.pdbx_seq_one_letter_code
_entity_poly.pdbx_strand_id
1 'polypeptide(L)' 'DLEKLFEKLKQKYRGADYNQPHILKSLVYFANADGQPMPRMHQEVSWEEIKQEIVRKVKVFKI' A
#
# COMPACT_ATOMS: atom_id res chain seq x y z
N ASP A 1 -2.46 16.88 -9.89
CA ASP A 1 -2.94 16.43 -8.58
C ASP A 1 -3.31 14.95 -8.65
N LEU A 2 -3.64 14.33 -7.51
CA LEU A 2 -4.01 12.92 -7.41
C LEU A 2 -5.32 12.62 -8.17
N GLU A 3 -6.28 13.55 -8.14
CA GLU A 3 -7.57 13.43 -8.83
C GLU A 3 -7.39 13.26 -10.35
N LYS A 4 -6.55 14.11 -10.97
CA LYS A 4 -6.21 14.02 -12.40
C LYS A 4 -5.53 12.70 -12.77
N LEU A 5 -4.78 12.08 -11.85
CA LEU A 5 -4.19 10.76 -12.07
C LEU A 5 -5.26 9.67 -12.08
N PHE A 6 -6.26 9.73 -11.19
CA PHE A 6 -7.37 8.78 -11.17
C PHE A 6 -8.30 8.94 -12.39
N GLU A 7 -8.52 10.17 -12.87
CA GLU A 7 -9.22 10.38 -14.14
C GLU A 7 -8.48 9.73 -15.32
N LYS A 8 -7.16 9.88 -15.38
CA LYS A 8 -6.33 9.20 -16.39
C LYS A 8 -6.32 7.68 -16.22
N LEU A 9 -6.31 7.18 -14.97
CA LEU A 9 -6.38 5.75 -14.67
C LEU A 9 -7.67 5.14 -15.24
N LYS A 10 -8.80 5.82 -15.02
CA LYS A 10 -10.12 5.42 -15.55
C LYS A 10 -10.16 5.40 -17.08
N GLN A 11 -9.52 6.37 -17.72
CA GLN A 11 -9.43 6.43 -19.19
C GLN A 11 -8.54 5.30 -19.74
N LYS A 12 -7.38 5.05 -19.11
CA LYS A 12 -6.40 4.06 -19.56
C LYS A 12 -6.90 2.62 -19.39
N TYR A 13 -7.56 2.33 -18.27
CA TYR A 13 -8.02 0.98 -17.92
C TYR A 13 -9.54 0.87 -18.01
N ARG A 14 -10.13 1.46 -19.06
CA ARG A 14 -11.57 1.45 -19.27
C ARG A 14 -12.09 0.00 -19.37
N GLY A 15 -13.06 -0.34 -18.52
CA GLY A 15 -13.65 -1.69 -18.46
C GLY A 15 -12.90 -2.68 -17.55
N ALA A 16 -11.78 -2.29 -16.94
CA ALA A 16 -11.15 -3.06 -15.89
C ALA A 16 -11.85 -2.85 -14.55
N ASP A 17 -12.07 -3.92 -13.79
CA ASP A 17 -12.62 -3.86 -12.44
C ASP A 17 -11.49 -3.66 -11.42
N TYR A 18 -11.06 -2.40 -11.25
CA TYR A 18 -10.12 -2.03 -10.21
C TYR A 18 -10.83 -1.29 -9.07
N ASN A 19 -10.44 -1.60 -7.83
CA ASN A 19 -11.05 -1.00 -6.65
C ASN A 19 -10.30 0.28 -6.23
N GLN A 20 -10.82 1.43 -6.64
CA GLN A 20 -10.24 2.75 -6.33
C GLN A 20 -10.03 2.99 -4.81
N PRO A 21 -10.99 2.69 -3.92
CA PRO A 21 -10.75 2.75 -2.48
C PRO A 21 -9.55 1.93 -1.99
N HIS A 22 -9.33 0.73 -2.53
CA HIS A 22 -8.15 -0.07 -2.17
C HIS A 22 -6.84 0.56 -2.65
N ILE A 23 -6.82 1.16 -3.85
CA ILE A 23 -5.63 1.88 -4.35
C ILE A 23 -5.34 3.09 -3.44
N LEU A 24 -6.34 3.88 -3.07
CA LEU A 24 -6.14 5.03 -2.18
C LEU A 24 -5.62 4.60 -0.81
N LYS A 25 -6.17 3.52 -0.23
CA LYS A 25 -5.70 2.96 1.04
C LYS A 25 -4.25 2.48 0.98
N SER A 26 -3.80 1.92 -0.15
CA SER A 26 -2.42 1.44 -0.28
C SER A 26 -1.40 2.58 -0.30
N LEU A 27 -1.76 3.76 -0.83
CA LEU A 27 -0.88 4.93 -0.88
C LEU A 27 -0.49 5.47 0.52
N VAL A 28 -1.32 5.21 1.54
CA VAL A 28 -1.13 5.69 2.91
C VAL A 28 -1.01 4.54 3.92
N TYR A 29 -0.72 3.33 3.44
CA TYR A 29 -0.74 2.10 4.25
C TYR A 29 0.10 2.21 5.54
N PHE A 30 1.38 2.59 5.43
CA PHE A 30 2.26 2.66 6.60
C PHE A 30 1.85 3.78 7.56
N ALA A 31 1.44 4.94 7.05
CA ALA A 31 0.96 6.04 7.89
C ALA A 31 -0.28 5.63 8.70
N ASN A 32 -1.20 4.89 8.09
CA ASN A 32 -2.36 4.36 8.81
C ASN A 32 -1.97 3.31 9.86
N ALA A 33 -1.00 2.44 9.54
CA ALA A 33 -0.53 1.39 10.45
C ALA A 33 0.26 1.95 11.65
N ASP A 34 1.05 3.00 11.45
CA ASP A 34 1.83 3.65 12.53
C ASP A 34 0.92 4.22 13.65
N GLY A 35 -0.32 4.61 13.31
CA GLY A 35 -1.32 5.10 14.26
C GLY A 35 -2.09 4.00 15.01
N GLN A 36 -1.85 2.72 14.70
CA GLN A 36 -2.51 1.59 15.35
C GLN A 36 -1.69 1.05 16.53
N PRO A 37 -2.33 0.48 17.57
CA PRO A 37 -1.61 -0.20 18.63
C PRO A 37 -0.78 -1.36 18.07
N MET A 38 0.39 -1.58 18.65
CA MET A 38 1.23 -2.72 18.29
C MET A 38 0.47 -4.03 18.55
N PRO A 39 0.49 -4.99 17.60
CA PRO A 39 -0.14 -6.28 17.80
C PRO A 39 0.62 -7.10 18.84
N ARG A 40 -0.01 -8.18 19.32
CA ARG A 40 0.69 -9.17 20.13
C ARG A 40 1.77 -9.84 19.28
N MET A 41 3.03 -9.58 19.64
CA MET A 41 4.18 -10.12 18.91
C MET A 41 4.40 -11.59 19.27
N HIS A 42 4.57 -12.44 18.25
CA HIS A 42 4.93 -13.86 18.39
C HIS A 42 6.42 -14.12 18.17
N GLN A 43 7.16 -13.09 17.73
CA GLN A 43 8.58 -13.11 17.43
C GLN A 43 9.17 -11.75 17.79
N GLU A 44 10.46 -11.72 18.14
CA GLU A 44 11.18 -10.47 18.38
C GLU A 44 11.56 -9.85 17.03
N VAL A 45 10.76 -8.87 16.60
CA VAL A 45 11.01 -8.07 15.40
C VAL A 45 10.44 -6.68 15.61
N SER A 46 11.14 -5.66 15.15
CA SER A 46 10.67 -4.29 15.18
C SER A 46 9.72 -4.00 14.03
N TRP A 47 8.80 -3.05 14.23
CA TRP A 47 7.94 -2.58 13.16
C TRP A 47 8.74 -1.96 12.00
N GLU A 48 9.85 -1.30 12.29
CA GLU A 48 10.72 -0.69 11.28
C GLU A 48 11.35 -1.74 10.35
N GLU A 49 11.83 -2.86 10.89
CA GLU A 49 12.32 -3.99 10.09
C GLU A 49 11.24 -4.57 9.17
N ILE A 50 10.01 -4.69 9.67
CA ILE A 50 8.87 -5.15 8.86
C ILE A 50 8.58 -4.18 7.69
N LYS A 51 8.57 -2.87 7.94
CA LYS A 51 8.36 -1.87 6.88
C LYS A 51 9.44 -1.97 5.80
N GLN A 52 10.71 -2.05 6.20
CA GLN A 52 11.84 -2.19 5.29
C GLN A 52 11.73 -3.47 4.46
N GLU A 53 11.37 -4.58 5.09
CA GLU A 53 11.25 -5.88 4.43
C GLU A 53 10.10 -5.90 3.42
N ILE A 54 8.93 -5.33 3.74
CA ILE A 54 7.81 -5.20 2.80
C ILE A 54 8.23 -4.36 1.59
N VAL A 55 8.87 -3.20 1.80
CA VAL A 55 9.34 -2.33 0.71
C VAL A 55 10.35 -3.06 -0.17
N ARG A 56 11.30 -3.80 0.44
CA ARG A 56 12.29 -4.61 -0.29
C ARG A 56 11.60 -5.67 -1.15
N LYS A 57 10.65 -6.42 -0.59
CA LYS A 57 9.88 -7.45 -1.31
C LYS A 57 9.11 -6.87 -2.49
N VAL A 58 8.42 -5.74 -2.31
CA VAL A 58 7.68 -5.08 -3.39
C VAL A 58 8.60 -4.64 -4.52
N LYS A 59 9.78 -4.09 -4.23
CA LYS A 59 10.74 -3.66 -5.25
C LYS A 59 11.27 -4.80 -6.13
N VAL A 60 11.37 -6.01 -5.59
CA VAL A 60 11.84 -7.19 -6.34
C VAL A 60 10.69 -8.04 -6.89
N PHE A 61 9.45 -7.71 -6.56
CA PHE A 61 8.27 -8.44 -7.02
C PHE A 61 8.05 -8.18 -8.51
N LYS A 62 7.98 -9.24 -9.30
CA LYS A 62 7.71 -9.17 -10.74
C LYS A 62 6.25 -9.51 -11.01
N ILE A 63 5.61 -8.69 -11.82
CA ILE A 63 4.23 -8.85 -12.32
C ILE A 63 4.29 -9.48 -13.71
#